data_AF-A0ABD0R1G1-F1
#
_entry.id   AF-A0ABD0R1G1-F1
#
_cell.length_a   1.000
_cell.length_b   1.000
_cell.length_c   1.000
_cell.angle_alpha   90.00
_cell.angle_beta   90.00
_cell.angle_gamma   90.00
#
_symmetry.space_group_name_H-M   'P 1'
#
loop_
_entity.id
_entity.type
_entity.pdbx_description
1 polymer ?
#
loop_
_entity_poly.entity_id
_entity_poly.type
_entity_poly.pdbx_seq_one_letter_code
_entity_poly.pdbx_strand_id
1 'polypeptide(L)' 'VIRTAVADLDRETQDRYELVVKATDMAGQMGGLSGSTTVTIVITDVNDNPPRFPQ' A
#
# COMPACT_ATOMS: atom_id res chain seq x y z
N VAL A 1 -4.32 10.36 -8.01
CA VAL A 1 -5.28 9.68 -7.11
C VAL A 1 -4.81 8.26 -6.88
N ILE A 2 -4.57 7.85 -5.63
CA ILE A 2 -4.20 6.46 -5.28
C ILE A 2 -5.51 5.69 -5.09
N ARG A 3 -5.63 4.52 -5.70
CA ARG A 3 -6.80 3.62 -5.57
C ARG A 3 -6.32 2.29 -5.04
N THR A 4 -7.07 1.71 -4.12
CA THR A 4 -6.78 0.41 -3.52
C THR A 4 -7.69 -0.64 -4.17
N ALA A 5 -7.13 -1.81 -4.50
CA ALA A 5 -7.89 -2.93 -5.07
C ALA A 5 -8.42 -3.89 -3.98
N VAL A 6 -7.88 -3.78 -2.76
CA VAL A 6 -8.31 -4.56 -1.60
C VAL A 6 -9.57 -3.92 -1.04
N ALA A 7 -10.68 -4.66 -1.08
CA ALA A 7 -11.81 -4.39 -0.22
C ALA A 7 -11.37 -4.77 1.20
N ASP A 8 -11.59 -3.88 2.18
CA ASP A 8 -11.30 -4.11 3.60
C ASP A 8 -9.82 -3.91 4.00
N LEU A 9 -9.32 -2.68 3.84
CA LEU A 9 -8.12 -2.25 4.56
C LEU A 9 -8.46 -2.10 6.05
N ASP A 10 -7.84 -2.92 6.88
CA ASP A 10 -8.02 -2.95 8.32
C ASP A 10 -6.70 -2.62 9.02
N ARG A 11 -6.68 -1.52 9.77
CA ARG A 11 -5.46 -1.05 10.45
C ARG A 11 -5.08 -1.99 11.59
N GLU A 12 -6.06 -2.58 12.28
CA GLU A 12 -5.89 -3.53 13.37
C GLU A 12 -5.18 -4.81 12.88
N THR A 13 -5.38 -5.18 11.61
CA THR A 13 -4.68 -6.29 10.95
C THR A 13 -3.34 -5.85 10.35
N GLN A 14 -3.30 -4.74 9.62
CA GLN A 14 -2.09 -4.24 8.96
C GLN A 14 -2.13 -2.72 8.74
N ASP A 15 -1.20 -2.00 9.39
CA ASP A 15 -1.15 -0.54 9.39
C ASP A 15 -0.28 0.07 8.27
N ARG A 16 0.57 -0.74 7.62
CA ARG A 16 1.56 -0.27 6.64
C ARG A 16 1.78 -1.24 5.50
N TYR A 17 1.95 -0.69 4.30
CA TYR A 17 2.37 -1.41 3.09
C TYR A 17 3.58 -0.72 2.46
N GLU A 18 4.55 -1.51 1.99
CA GLU A 18 5.66 -1.03 1.17
C GLU A 18 5.57 -1.64 -0.21
N LEU A 19 5.54 -0.79 -1.24
CA LEU A 19 5.41 -1.19 -2.63
C LEU A 19 6.63 -0.69 -3.41
N VAL A 20 7.30 -1.58 -4.14
CA VAL A 20 8.33 -1.18 -5.10
C VAL A 20 7.65 -0.93 -6.45
N VAL A 21 7.66 0.32 -6.90
CA VAL A 21 7.14 0.73 -8.19
C VAL A 21 8.29 0.82 -9.18
N LYS A 22 8.18 0.14 -10.32
CA LYS A 22 9.15 0.20 -11.42
C LYS A 22 8.52 0.89 -12.62
N ALA A 23 9.17 1.91 -13.14
CA ALA A 23 8.84 2.56 -14.40
C ALA A 23 9.91 2.20 -15.45
N THR A 24 9.48 1.92 -16.67
CA THR A 24 10.33 1.56 -17.81
C THR A 24 10.02 2.49 -18.98
N ASP A 25 11.03 2.93 -19.71
CA ASP A 25 10.84 3.74 -20.93
C ASP A 25 10.32 2.90 -22.12
N MET A 26 9.95 3.59 -23.21
CA MET A 26 9.29 2.97 -24.37
C MET A 26 10.17 2.01 -25.17
N ALA A 27 11.47 1.87 -24.87
CA ALA A 27 12.31 0.87 -25.52
C ALA A 27 12.01 -0.58 -25.03
N GLY A 28 11.17 -0.74 -24.01
CA GLY A 28 10.60 -2.02 -23.63
C GLY A 28 11.66 -3.11 -23.42
N GLN A 29 11.48 -4.28 -24.04
CA GLN A 29 12.40 -5.42 -23.95
C GLN A 29 13.72 -5.26 -24.73
N MET A 30 13.90 -4.17 -25.50
CA MET A 30 15.11 -3.95 -26.30
C MET A 30 16.23 -3.20 -25.56
N GLY A 31 16.18 -3.16 -24.23
CA GLY A 31 17.20 -2.52 -23.39
C GLY A 31 16.82 -1.12 -22.91
N GLY A 32 15.52 -0.87 -22.70
CA GLY A 32 15.05 0.39 -22.11
C GLY A 32 15.56 0.63 -20.69
N LEU A 33 15.75 1.90 -20.34
CA LEU A 33 16.10 2.27 -18.97
C LEU A 33 14.89 2.08 -18.06
N SER A 34 15.17 1.66 -16.83
CA SER A 34 14.14 1.56 -15.80
C SER A 34 14.58 2.23 -14.51
N GLY A 35 13.65 2.93 -13.88
CA GLY A 35 13.79 3.44 -12.53
C GLY A 35 12.85 2.72 -11.59
N SER A 36 13.28 2.51 -10.35
CA SER A 36 12.42 1.98 -9.28
C SER A 36 12.42 2.90 -8.09
N THR A 37 11.30 2.95 -7.38
CA THR A 37 11.19 3.66 -6.11
C THR A 37 10.29 2.90 -5.16
N THR A 38 10.47 3.10 -3.85
CA THR A 38 9.63 2.53 -2.81
C THR A 38 8.55 3.52 -2.42
N VAL A 39 7.29 3.07 -2.43
CA VAL A 39 6.14 3.81 -1.95
C VAL A 39 5.69 3.19 -0.63
N THR A 40 5.66 4.00 0.41
CA THR A 40 5.11 3.62 1.71
C THR A 40 3.68 4.10 1.82
N ILE A 41 2.76 3.18 2.08
CA ILE A 41 1.35 3.46 2.34
C ILE A 41 1.11 3.24 3.82
N VAL A 42 0.52 4.23 4.49
CA VAL A 42 0.11 4.16 5.89
C VAL A 42 -1.41 4.17 5.94
N ILE A 43 -1.99 3.19 6.62
CA ILE A 43 -3.44 3.10 6.83
C ILE A 43 -3.80 3.99 8.02
N THR A 44 -4.70 4.95 7.78
CA THR A 44 -5.20 5.83 8.83
C THR A 44 -6.20 5.10 9.70
N ASP A 45 -6.11 5.34 11.01
CA ASP A 45 -7.01 4.75 11.99
C ASP A 45 -8.44 5.30 11.89
N VAL A 46 -9.39 4.40 12.12
CA VAL A 46 -10.81 4.72 12.33
C VAL A 46 -11.19 4.07 13.65
N ASN A 47 -11.83 4.83 14.54
CA ASN A 47 -12.25 4.30 15.83
C ASN A 47 -13.49 3.39 15.69
N ASP A 48 -13.30 2.18 15.20
CA ASP A 48 -14.34 1.18 14.95
C ASP A 48 -14.31 -0.01 15.93
N ASN A 49 -13.30 -0.08 16.81
CA ASN A 49 -13.15 -1.11 17.83
C ASN A 49 -13.47 -0.61 19.25
N PRO A 50 -14.70 -0.78 19.75
CA PRO A 50 -15.10 -0.32 21.09
C PRO A 50 -14.48 -1.17 22.22
N PRO A 51 -14.30 -0.59 23.42
CA PRO A 51 -13.70 -1.30 24.54
C PRO A 51 -14.54 -2.51 25.00
N ARG A 52 -13.87 -3.60 25.37
CA ARG A 52 -14.48 -4.78 25.99
C ARG A 52 -13.90 -5.00 27.38
N PHE A 53 -14.75 -5.06 28.40
CA PHE A 53 -14.34 -5.31 29.77
C PHE A 53 -14.53 -6.79 30.12
N PRO A 54 -13.54 -7.47 30.72
CA PRO A 54 -13.71 -8.81 31.28
C PRO A 54 -14.67 -8.79 32.49
N GLN A 55 -15.40 -9.89 32.71
CA GLN A 55 -16.28 -10.10 33.86
C GLN A 55 -15.51 -10.49 35.13
#